data_AF-A0A2S7K754-F1
#
_entry.id   AF-A0A2S7K754-F1
#
_cell.length_a   1.000
_cell.length_b   1.000
_cell.length_c   1.000
_cell.angle_alpha   90.00
_cell.angle_beta   90.00
_cell.angle_gamma   90.00
#
_symmetry.space_group_name_H-M   'P 1'
#
loop_
_entity.id
_entity.type
_entity.pdbx_description
1 polymer ?
#
loop_
_entity_poly.entity_id
_entity_poly.type
_entity_poly.pdbx_seq_one_letter_code
_entity_poly.pdbx_strand_id
1 'polypeptide(L)'
;MSGIQEDDDLVFHKITSLLEPLNEKGVKLTRDTDIIADLEIDSVSLLDVVMDIEDNYDISIPVNTISEIKTIGELVDAIHAIKKEQS
;
A
#
# COMPACT_ATOMS: atom_id res chain seq x y z
N MET A 1 20.15 -14.78 -1.76
CA MET A 1 18.74 -14.55 -2.10
C MET A 1 18.11 -13.67 -1.02
N SER A 2 18.63 -12.45 -0.84
CA SER A 2 18.32 -11.63 0.36
C SER A 2 17.73 -10.26 0.04
N GLY A 3 17.64 -9.86 -1.24
CA GLY A 3 17.22 -8.51 -1.62
C GLY A 3 15.71 -8.25 -1.57
N ILE A 4 14.86 -9.28 -1.71
CA ILE A 4 13.41 -9.08 -1.80
C ILE A 4 12.78 -8.78 -0.42
N GLN A 5 13.40 -9.23 0.66
CA GLN A 5 12.81 -9.13 2.00
C GLN A 5 12.98 -7.71 2.61
N GLU A 6 14.09 -7.02 2.32
CA GLU A 6 14.30 -5.64 2.81
C GLU A 6 13.40 -4.61 2.11
N ASP A 7 13.17 -4.76 0.80
CA ASP A 7 12.28 -3.86 0.04
C ASP A 7 10.81 -3.99 0.49
N ASP A 8 10.40 -5.16 0.96
CA ASP A 8 9.02 -5.44 1.40
C ASP A 8 8.72 -4.68 2.70
N ASP A 9 9.64 -4.80 3.66
CA ASP A 9 9.56 -4.09 4.93
C ASP A 9 9.53 -2.57 4.72
N LEU A 10 10.32 -2.03 3.77
CA LEU A 10 10.34 -0.59 3.47
C LEU A 10 9.02 -0.09 2.87
N VAL A 11 8.46 -0.80 1.90
CA VAL A 11 7.18 -0.43 1.27
C VAL A 11 6.04 -0.56 2.28
N PHE A 12 6.01 -1.64 3.05
CA PHE A 12 5.03 -1.82 4.12
C PHE A 12 5.12 -0.72 5.18
N HIS A 13 6.32 -0.37 5.64
CA HIS A 13 6.51 0.73 6.59
C HIS A 13 6.04 2.07 6.03
N LYS A 14 6.26 2.34 4.74
CA LYS A 14 5.78 3.57 4.10
C LYS A 14 4.25 3.62 4.03
N ILE A 15 3.61 2.55 3.55
CA ILE A 15 2.14 2.45 3.49
C ILE A 15 1.54 2.61 4.87
N THR A 16 2.06 1.89 5.86
CA THR A 16 1.54 1.97 7.23
C THR A 16 1.71 3.36 7.84
N SER A 17 2.79 4.09 7.53
CA SER A 17 2.96 5.48 7.94
C SER A 17 1.95 6.44 7.29
N LEU A 18 1.52 6.18 6.04
CA LEU A 18 0.48 6.96 5.36
C LEU A 18 -0.93 6.63 5.89
N LEU A 19 -1.15 5.37 6.27
CA LEU A 19 -2.41 4.91 6.86
C LEU A 19 -2.54 5.25 8.35
N GLU A 20 -1.43 5.45 9.07
CA GLU A 20 -1.41 5.81 10.50
C GLU A 20 -2.29 7.03 10.85
N PRO A 21 -2.20 8.18 10.15
CA PRO A 21 -3.07 9.32 10.40
C PRO A 21 -4.54 9.07 10.03
N LEU A 22 -4.81 8.13 9.11
CA LEU A 22 -6.17 7.73 8.71
C LEU A 22 -6.76 6.67 9.67
N ASN A 23 -5.92 6.01 10.47
CA ASN A 23 -6.29 4.97 11.42
C ASN A 23 -6.88 5.56 12.71
N GLU A 24 -8.03 6.24 12.60
CA GLU A 24 -8.71 6.85 13.76
C GLU A 24 -9.14 5.81 14.81
N LYS A 25 -9.34 4.56 14.38
CA LYS A 25 -9.75 3.43 15.23
C LYS A 25 -8.60 2.81 16.02
N GLY A 26 -7.35 3.12 15.68
CA GLY A 26 -6.18 2.47 16.28
C GLY A 26 -6.11 0.96 16.01
N VAL A 27 -6.58 0.53 14.84
CA VAL A 27 -6.50 -0.87 14.41
C VAL A 27 -5.04 -1.25 14.20
N LYS A 28 -4.68 -2.50 14.49
CA LYS A 28 -3.33 -2.98 14.22
C LYS A 28 -3.13 -3.11 12.71
N LEU A 29 -2.24 -2.28 12.14
CA LEU A 29 -1.86 -2.35 10.74
C LEU A 29 -1.01 -3.60 10.50
N THR A 30 -1.55 -4.56 9.76
CA THR A 30 -0.91 -5.81 9.37
C THR A 30 -1.17 -6.07 7.89
N ARG A 31 -0.46 -7.02 7.27
CA ARG A 31 -0.69 -7.36 5.86
C ARG A 31 -2.13 -7.82 5.58
N ASP A 32 -2.79 -8.42 6.57
CA ASP A 32 -4.16 -8.91 6.46
C ASP A 32 -5.23 -7.83 6.75
N THR A 33 -4.81 -6.62 7.14
CA THR A 33 -5.73 -5.53 7.48
C THR A 33 -6.39 -5.00 6.23
N ASP A 34 -7.72 -4.93 6.23
CA ASP A 34 -8.52 -4.37 5.15
C ASP A 34 -8.55 -2.84 5.24
N ILE A 35 -8.05 -2.17 4.20
CA ILE A 35 -7.91 -0.72 4.16
C ILE A 35 -9.27 -0.03 4.16
N ILE A 36 -10.27 -0.62 3.51
CA ILE A 36 -11.59 0.00 3.41
C ILE A 36 -12.47 -0.47 4.56
N ALA A 37 -12.46 -1.77 4.88
CA ALA A 37 -13.37 -2.33 5.87
C ALA A 37 -12.87 -2.18 7.32
N ASP A 38 -11.58 -2.42 7.60
CA ASP A 38 -11.07 -2.34 8.97
C ASP A 38 -10.76 -0.90 9.36
N LEU A 39 -10.08 -0.17 8.47
CA LEU A 39 -9.71 1.22 8.70
C LEU A 39 -10.85 2.20 8.39
N GLU A 40 -11.96 1.75 7.77
CA GLU A 40 -13.11 2.59 7.36
C GLU A 40 -12.71 3.78 6.48
N ILE A 41 -11.67 3.59 5.68
CA ILE A 41 -11.14 4.60 4.76
C ILE A 41 -11.95 4.53 3.44
N ASP A 42 -12.25 5.69 2.87
CA ASP A 42 -12.94 5.75 1.58
C ASP A 42 -11.98 5.54 0.39
N SER A 43 -12.55 5.29 -0.79
CA SER A 43 -11.75 5.07 -1.99
C SER A 43 -10.95 6.31 -2.41
N VAL A 44 -11.36 7.52 -1.99
CA VAL A 44 -10.63 8.77 -2.29
C VAL A 44 -9.33 8.80 -1.50
N SER A 45 -9.41 8.52 -0.20
CA SER A 45 -8.25 8.46 0.68
C SER A 45 -7.31 7.32 0.28
N LEU A 46 -7.83 6.18 -0.20
CA LEU A 46 -6.99 5.14 -0.80
C LEU A 46 -6.25 5.64 -2.05
N LEU A 47 -6.94 6.39 -2.92
CA LEU A 47 -6.30 7.01 -4.09
C LEU A 47 -5.20 8.00 -3.66
N ASP A 48 -5.42 8.80 -2.61
CA ASP A 48 -4.40 9.72 -2.08
C ASP A 48 -3.15 8.97 -1.59
N VAL A 49 -3.33 7.87 -0.85
CA VAL A 49 -2.23 7.02 -0.41
C VAL A 49 -1.47 6.43 -1.60
N VAL A 50 -2.19 5.97 -2.62
CA VAL A 50 -1.57 5.43 -3.84
C VAL A 50 -0.80 6.51 -4.60
N MET A 51 -1.37 7.71 -4.76
CA MET A 51 -0.70 8.84 -5.43
C MET A 51 0.61 9.22 -4.72
N ASP A 52 0.61 9.28 -3.39
CA ASP A 52 1.84 9.52 -2.62
C ASP A 52 2.89 8.44 -2.86
N ILE A 53 2.47 7.18 -2.98
CA ILE A 53 3.37 6.05 -3.26
C ILE A 53 3.92 6.13 -4.68
N GLU A 54 3.07 6.38 -5.68
CA GLU A 54 3.47 6.57 -7.08
C GLU A 54 4.59 7.60 -7.20
N ASP A 55 4.42 8.76 -6.57
CA ASP A 55 5.42 9.83 -6.55
C ASP A 55 6.70 9.45 -5.78
N ASN A 56 6.59 8.73 -4.66
CA ASN A 56 7.76 8.32 -3.86
C ASN A 56 8.62 7.25 -4.54
N TYR A 57 8.01 6.35 -5.32
CA TYR A 57 8.69 5.22 -5.95
C TYR A 57 8.88 5.39 -7.47
N ASP A 58 8.41 6.49 -8.05
CA ASP A 58 8.42 6.75 -9.50
C ASP A 58 7.76 5.60 -10.29
N ILE A 59 6.60 5.15 -9.81
CA ILE A 59 5.79 4.08 -10.42
C ILE A 59 4.40 4.59 -10.79
N SER A 60 3.70 3.85 -11.65
CA SER A 60 2.29 4.09 -11.93
C SER A 60 1.48 2.83 -11.68
N ILE A 61 0.49 2.94 -10.80
CA ILE A 61 -0.42 1.90 -10.39
C ILE A 61 -1.76 2.13 -11.11
N PRO A 62 -2.17 1.22 -11.99
CA PRO A 62 -3.44 1.39 -12.70
C PRO A 62 -4.62 1.29 -11.75
N VAL A 63 -5.64 2.13 -11.98
CA VAL A 63 -6.88 2.18 -11.17
C VAL A 63 -7.56 0.80 -11.02
N ASN A 64 -7.46 -0.06 -12.04
CA ASN A 64 -7.97 -1.42 -11.95
C ASN A 64 -7.31 -2.22 -10.81
N THR A 65 -5.99 -2.08 -10.63
CA THR A 65 -5.25 -2.70 -9.53
C THR A 65 -5.67 -2.11 -8.18
N ILE A 66 -5.84 -0.79 -8.09
CA ILE A 66 -6.31 -0.11 -6.87
C ILE A 66 -7.69 -0.64 -6.46
N SER A 67 -8.57 -0.88 -7.43
CA SER A 67 -9.92 -1.42 -7.18
C SER A 67 -9.90 -2.90 -6.75
N GLU A 68 -8.84 -3.64 -7.05
CA GLU A 68 -8.68 -5.04 -6.64
C GLU A 68 -8.04 -5.15 -5.25
N ILE A 69 -7.22 -4.16 -4.88
CA ILE A 69 -6.57 -4.06 -3.57
C ILE A 69 -7.62 -3.82 -2.49
N LYS A 70 -7.61 -4.68 -1.47
CA LYS A 70 -8.41 -4.55 -0.26
C LYS A 70 -7.54 -4.45 0.97
N THR A 71 -6.43 -5.20 0.97
CA THR A 71 -5.55 -5.32 2.13
C THR A 71 -4.24 -4.58 1.94
N ILE A 72 -3.59 -4.24 3.05
CA ILE A 72 -2.25 -3.63 3.04
C ILE A 72 -1.24 -4.53 2.31
N GLY A 73 -1.33 -5.85 2.52
CA GLY A 73 -0.46 -6.82 1.86
C GLY A 73 -0.58 -6.79 0.34
N GLU A 74 -1.81 -6.74 -0.19
CA GLU A 74 -2.05 -6.66 -1.63
C GLU A 74 -1.46 -5.37 -2.24
N LEU A 75 -1.54 -4.24 -1.53
CA LEU A 75 -0.94 -2.99 -1.98
C LEU A 75 0.59 -3.09 -2.05
N VAL A 76 1.23 -3.65 -1.01
CA VAL A 76 2.69 -3.89 -0.98
C VAL A 76 3.09 -4.78 -2.16
N ASP A 77 2.40 -5.91 -2.33
CA ASP A 77 2.70 -6.89 -3.36
C ASP A 77 2.53 -6.31 -4.77
N ALA A 78 1.50 -5.49 -4.99
CA ALA A 78 1.28 -4.79 -6.26
C ALA A 78 2.43 -3.82 -6.59
N ILE A 79 2.87 -3.02 -5.61
CA ILE A 79 4.00 -2.09 -5.78
C ILE A 79 5.27 -2.85 -6.12
N HIS A 80 5.54 -3.95 -5.41
CA HIS A 80 6.69 -4.80 -5.66
C HIS A 80 6.69 -5.43 -7.05
N ALA A 81 5.55 -5.94 -7.48
CA ALA A 81 5.39 -6.49 -8.82
C ALA A 81 5.70 -5.44 -9.89
N ILE A 82 5.15 -4.23 -9.75
CA ILE A 82 5.36 -3.12 -10.69
C ILE A 82 6.83 -2.68 -10.69
N LYS A 83 7.44 -2.46 -9.51
CA LYS A 83 8.86 -2.09 -9.39
C LYS A 83 9.77 -3.13 -10.05
N LYS A 84 9.43 -4.42 -9.93
CA LYS A 84 10.22 -5.50 -10.53
C LYS A 84 10.07 -5.58 -12.05
N GLU A 85 8.91 -5.22 -12.59
CA GLU A 85 8.69 -5.14 -14.04
C GLU A 85 9.36 -3.92 -14.68
N GLN A 86 9.53 -2.85 -13.90
CA GLN A 86 10.15 -1.59 -14.32
C GLN A 86 11.69 -1.56 -14.14
N SER A 87 12.28 -2.58 -13.49
CA SER A 87 13.72 -2.69 -13.19
C SER A 87 14.47 -3.63 -14.12
#